data_AF-A0A2A4CVJ1-F1
#
_entry.id   AF-A0A2A4CVJ1-F1
#
_cell.length_a   1.000
_cell.length_b   1.000
_cell.length_c   1.000
_cell.angle_alpha   90.00
_cell.angle_beta   90.00
_cell.angle_gamma   90.00
#
_symmetry.space_group_name_H-M   'P 1'
#
loop_
_entity.id
_entity.type
_entity.pdbx_description
1 polymer ?
#
loop_
_entity_poly.entity_id
_entity_poly.type
_entity_poly.pdbx_seq_one_letter_code
_entity_poly.pdbx_strand_id
1 'polypeptide(L)' 'MAGLDAGDAVMVWKAPTDQGYAFRTAGRNRRMPVDFDGLKLVSFSPERPT' A
#
# COMPACT_ATOMS: atom_id res chain seq x y z
N MET A 1 -8.68 -12.14 6.52
CA MET A 1 -7.28 -11.87 6.85
C MET A 1 -7.12 -12.10 8.34
N ALA A 2 -6.65 -13.28 8.75
CA ALA A 2 -6.38 -13.57 10.15
C ALA A 2 -4.94 -13.13 10.47
N GLY A 3 -4.74 -12.38 11.56
CA GLY A 3 -3.40 -12.02 12.07
C GLY A 3 -3.08 -10.54 12.17
N LEU A 4 -3.95 -9.63 11.71
CA LEU A 4 -3.74 -8.18 11.85
C LEU A 4 -4.78 -7.48 12.72
N ASP A 5 -5.86 -8.16 13.13
CA ASP A 5 -7.01 -7.57 13.84
C ASP A 5 -7.45 -6.22 13.26
N ALA A 6 -7.35 -5.14 14.03
CA ALA A 6 -7.67 -3.77 13.60
C ALA A 6 -6.45 -2.98 13.10
N GLY A 7 -5.27 -3.62 13.03
CA GLY A 7 -4.02 -3.02 12.60
C GLY A 7 -3.85 -2.96 11.08
N ASP A 8 -2.82 -2.23 10.68
CA ASP A 8 -2.40 -2.07 9.28
C ASP A 8 -0.99 -2.64 9.09
N ALA A 9 -0.70 -3.15 7.90
CA ALA A 9 0.62 -3.68 7.54
C ALA A 9 1.03 -3.29 6.12
N VAL A 10 2.34 -3.20 5.92
CA VAL A 10 2.97 -3.06 4.60
C VAL A 10 4.04 -4.15 4.47
N MET A 11 3.99 -4.90 3.38
CA MET A 11 5.04 -5.84 3.00
C MET A 11 5.77 -5.29 1.79
N VAL A 12 7.10 -5.25 1.85
CA VAL A 12 7.98 -4.80 0.77
C VAL A 12 9.01 -5.88 0.49
N TRP A 13 9.31 -6.14 -0.77
CA TRP A 13 10.31 -7.13 -1.18
C TRP A 13 11.00 -6.70 -2.46
N LYS A 14 12.20 -7.27 -2.70
CA LYS A 14 12.95 -7.08 -3.94
C LYS A 14 12.17 -7.72 -5.10
N ALA A 15 12.00 -6.99 -6.19
CA ALA A 15 11.29 -7.46 -7.37
C ALA A 15 12.01 -7.00 -8.66
N PRO A 16 11.88 -7.73 -9.77
CA PRO A 16 12.45 -7.34 -11.06
C PRO A 16 11.57 -6.29 -11.77
N THR A 17 11.32 -5.17 -11.09
CA THR A 17 10.60 -4.00 -11.62
C THR A 17 11.59 -2.84 -11.77
N ASP A 18 11.21 -1.79 -12.51
CA ASP A 18 12.04 -0.59 -12.68
C ASP A 18 12.40 0.09 -11.35
N GLN A 19 11.53 -0.04 -10.34
CA GLN A 19 11.77 0.49 -9.00
C GLN A 19 12.67 -0.43 -8.15
N GLY A 20 12.93 -1.67 -8.58
CA GLY A 20 13.73 -2.66 -7.85
C GLY A 20 13.04 -3.28 -6.64
N TYR A 21 11.78 -2.91 -6.38
CA TYR A 21 10.95 -3.46 -5.31
C TYR A 21 9.48 -3.53 -5.71
N ALA A 22 8.72 -4.32 -4.96
CA ALA A 22 7.28 -4.32 -4.97
C ALA A 22 6.76 -4.29 -3.53
N PHE A 23 5.51 -3.85 -3.36
CA PHE A 23 4.89 -3.79 -2.05
C PHE A 23 3.38 -4.08 -2.11
N ARG A 24 2.84 -4.46 -0.96
CA ARG A 24 1.40 -4.63 -0.71
C ARG A 24 1.05 -4.06 0.66
N THR A 25 -0.18 -3.57 0.79
CA THR A 25 -0.75 -3.16 2.07
C THR A 25 -1.85 -4.13 2.49
N ALA A 26 -2.08 -4.21 3.79
CA ALA A 26 -3.21 -4.88 4.40
C ALA A 26 -3.76 -3.99 5.52
N GLY A 27 -5.07 -3.99 5.71
CA GLY A 27 -5.76 -3.12 6.66
C GLY A 27 -6.60 -2.04 5.98
N ARG A 28 -6.93 -0.97 6.73
CA ARG A 28 -7.85 0.12 6.34
C ARG A 28 -7.18 1.50 6.38
N ASN A 29 -5.85 1.56 6.35
CA ASN A 29 -5.12 2.82 6.31
C ASN A 29 -5.52 3.68 5.10
N ARG A 30 -5.23 4.99 5.19
CA ARG A 30 -5.47 5.97 4.11
C ARG A 30 -4.38 5.96 3.03
N ARG A 31 -3.38 5.08 3.13
CA ARG A 31 -2.18 4.99 2.28
C ARG A 31 -2.25 3.71 1.44
N MET A 32 -3.02 3.76 0.36
CA MET A 32 -3.30 2.58 -0.45
C MET A 32 -2.43 2.55 -1.72
N PRO A 33 -1.95 1.37 -2.15
CA PRO A 33 -1.25 1.21 -3.41
C PRO A 33 -2.12 1.68 -4.57
N VAL A 34 -1.53 2.41 -5.50
CA VAL A 34 -2.17 2.84 -6.76
C VAL A 34 -1.23 2.50 -7.92
N ASP A 35 -1.80 2.11 -9.05
CA ASP A 35 -1.06 2.07 -10.31
C ASP A 35 -1.11 3.47 -10.93
N PHE A 36 0.07 4.05 -11.17
CA PHE A 36 0.22 5.35 -11.78
C PHE A 36 1.21 5.21 -12.93
N ASP A 37 0.67 5.09 -14.14
CA ASP A 37 1.45 4.93 -15.37
C ASP A 37 2.42 3.73 -15.32
N GLY A 38 1.93 2.58 -14.85
CA GLY A 38 2.74 1.35 -14.70
C GLY A 38 3.66 1.34 -13.48
N LEU A 39 3.74 2.45 -12.73
CA LEU A 39 4.45 2.51 -11.46
C LEU A 39 3.49 2.27 -10.30
N LYS A 40 3.83 1.30 -9.45
CA LYS A 40 3.14 1.12 -8.17
C LYS A 40 3.59 2.22 -7.20
N LEU A 41 2.69 3.14 -6.85
CA LEU A 41 2.89 4.24 -5.90
C LEU A 41 1.89 4.15 -4.74
N VAL A 42 1.97 5.09 -3.80
CA VAL A 42 1.03 5.18 -2.66
C VAL A 42 0.15 6.41 -2.85
N SER A 43 -1.16 6.21 -2.95
CA SER A 43 -2.13 7.29 -2.84
C SER A 43 -2.43 7.56 -1.37
N PHE A 44 -2.52 8.84 -1.01
CA PHE A 44 -2.90 9.25 0.34
C PHE A 44 -4.28 9.91 0.32
N SER A 45 -5.29 9.16 0.78
CA SER A 45 -6.66 9.66 0.87
C SER A 45 -6.77 10.79 1.91
N PRO A 46 -7.60 11.82 1.68
CA PRO A 46 -7.83 12.89 2.64
C PRO A 46 -8.44 12.37 3.95
N GLU A 47 -8.43 13.20 4.99
CA GLU A 47 -9.21 12.89 6.20
C GLU A 47 -10.69 12.90 5.83
N ARG A 48 -11.45 11.97 6.43
CA ARG A 48 -12.90 12.03 6.28
C ARG A 48 -13.33 13.38 6.85
N PRO A 49 -14.08 14.20 6.11
CA PRO A 49 -14.62 15.44 6.66
C PRO A 49 -15.39 15.11 7.94
N THR A 50 -15.15 15.88 9.00
CA THR A 50 -15.92 15.83 10.25
C THR A 50 -17.36 16.24 10.03
#